data_AF-A0A960DRU6-F1
#
_entry.id   AF-A0A960DRU6-F1
#
_cell.length_a   1.000
_cell.length_b   1.000
_cell.length_c   1.000
_cell.angle_alpha   90.00
_cell.angle_beta   90.00
_cell.angle_gamma   90.00
#
_symmetry.space_group_name_H-M   'P 1'
#
loop_
_entity.id
_entity.type
_entity.pdbx_description
1 polymer ?
#
loop_
_entity_poly.entity_id
_entity_poly.type
_entity_poly.pdbx_seq_one_letter_code
_entity_poly.pdbx_strand_id
1 'polypeptide(L)'
;LAADIAARADPFFVPVRVTAPGLGWSARMPDVVEAMGDTRRVLGVAVPERRVWWAMAAFAAVCIVLVGWSPQQRVGDAGEYMAMSWNITHFRPPALTEEDIVRLDQHLAELEPGLKDYRGSVPRLPSLWADGRYDMLHFWMYPLLASPFVGVANVLDVPDTYGFAAFNLLLVTLVFGIVLRRRGALAAVVLCCSPWWWWIDKPHTELLIVSMIVLALLWRHDRPRWGMAAMAVAMSQNISIGPAFGIYCLAVAVEHRRALVATARHWWVLAGVAAIALVHPLYYF
;
A
#
# COMPACT_ATOMS: atom_id res chain seq x y z
N LEU A 1 -24.09 6.34 -27.78
CA LEU A 1 -23.05 6.84 -26.86
C LEU A 1 -23.36 6.55 -25.39
N ALA A 2 -24.53 6.94 -24.83
CA ALA A 2 -24.89 6.60 -23.45
C ALA A 2 -25.13 5.09 -23.19
N ALA A 3 -25.66 4.35 -24.17
CA ALA A 3 -25.82 2.90 -24.09
C ALA A 3 -24.49 2.12 -24.19
N ASP A 4 -23.46 2.74 -24.77
CA ASP A 4 -22.14 2.13 -25.01
C ASP A 4 -21.20 2.28 -23.80
N ILE A 5 -21.49 3.26 -22.92
CA ILE A 5 -20.80 3.47 -21.65
C ILE A 5 -21.28 2.46 -20.59
N ALA A 6 -22.55 2.04 -20.63
CA ALA A 6 -23.08 1.02 -19.73
C ALA A 6 -22.50 -0.39 -20.00
N ALA A 7 -22.16 -0.69 -21.26
CA ALA A 7 -21.54 -1.97 -21.65
C ALA A 7 -20.06 -2.10 -21.22
N ARG A 8 -19.43 -1.02 -20.74
CA ARG A 8 -18.06 -1.03 -20.18
C ARG A 8 -18.04 -1.08 -18.65
N ALA A 9 -19.19 -1.24 -18.00
CA ALA A 9 -19.25 -1.52 -16.57
C ALA A 9 -18.75 -2.95 -16.31
N ASP A 10 -17.52 -3.03 -15.77
CA ASP A 10 -16.87 -4.16 -15.09
C ASP A 10 -17.40 -5.58 -15.47
N PRO A 11 -16.72 -6.37 -16.33
CA PRO A 11 -17.09 -7.78 -16.61
C PRO A 11 -16.92 -8.72 -15.40
N PHE A 12 -16.76 -8.17 -14.20
CA PHE A 12 -16.36 -8.86 -12.98
C PHE A 12 -17.52 -9.13 -12.02
N PHE A 13 -18.75 -8.70 -12.33
CA PHE A 13 -19.93 -8.98 -11.51
C PHE A 13 -20.86 -9.94 -12.24
N VAL A 14 -20.67 -11.24 -12.03
CA VAL A 14 -21.65 -12.25 -12.44
C VAL A 14 -22.64 -12.43 -11.29
N PRO A 15 -23.91 -11.97 -11.40
CA PRO A 15 -24.90 -12.23 -10.37
C PRO A 15 -25.13 -13.75 -10.30
N VAL A 16 -24.80 -14.35 -9.15
CA VAL A 16 -25.09 -15.77 -8.89
C VAL A 16 -26.61 -15.92 -8.75
N ARG A 17 -27.26 -16.42 -9.80
CA ARG A 17 -28.66 -16.88 -9.69
C ARG A 17 -28.69 -18.14 -8.82
N VAL A 18 -29.15 -17.99 -7.58
CA VAL A 18 -29.51 -19.13 -6.73
C VAL A 18 -30.89 -19.59 -7.17
N THR A 19 -30.94 -20.59 -8.05
CA THR A 19 -32.19 -21.32 -8.33
C THR A 19 -32.36 -22.38 -7.25
N ALA A 20 -33.23 -22.11 -6.27
CA ALA A 20 -33.71 -23.15 -5.36
C ALA A 20 -34.71 -24.05 -6.12
N PRO A 21 -34.48 -25.37 -6.23
CA PRO A 21 -35.44 -26.27 -6.84
C PRO A 21 -36.54 -26.59 -5.81
N GLY A 22 -37.81 -26.30 -6.14
CA GLY A 22 -38.95 -26.98 -5.50
C GLY A 22 -40.04 -26.12 -4.86
N LEU A 23 -40.03 -24.80 -4.95
CA LEU A 23 -41.16 -23.97 -4.46
C LEU A 23 -41.81 -23.22 -5.62
N GLY A 24 -42.95 -23.76 -6.08
CA GLY A 24 -43.82 -23.19 -7.11
C GLY A 24 -44.55 -21.93 -6.67
N TRP A 25 -43.81 -20.89 -6.29
CA TRP A 25 -44.33 -19.55 -6.03
C TRP A 25 -43.80 -18.60 -7.09
N SER A 26 -44.55 -18.45 -8.18
CA SER A 26 -44.30 -17.42 -9.20
C SER A 26 -44.82 -16.07 -8.71
N ALA A 27 -44.30 -15.57 -7.59
CA ALA A 27 -44.40 -14.15 -7.27
C ALA A 27 -43.31 -13.45 -8.08
N ARG A 28 -43.70 -12.79 -9.18
CA ARG A 28 -42.85 -11.75 -9.78
C ARG A 28 -42.65 -10.70 -8.68
N MET A 29 -41.50 -10.71 -8.02
CA MET A 29 -40.95 -9.55 -7.34
C MET A 29 -40.18 -8.75 -8.39
N PRO A 30 -40.81 -7.78 -9.08
CA PRO A 30 -40.03 -6.67 -9.60
C PRO A 30 -39.47 -5.89 -8.40
N ASP A 31 -38.27 -5.35 -8.56
CA ASP A 31 -37.71 -4.23 -7.77
C ASP A 31 -36.84 -4.51 -6.53
N VAL A 32 -36.67 -5.75 -6.03
CA VAL A 32 -35.74 -5.98 -4.88
C VAL A 32 -34.29 -6.24 -5.32
N VAL A 33 -34.07 -6.78 -6.52
CA VAL A 33 -32.70 -7.10 -6.99
C VAL A 33 -31.94 -5.86 -7.47
N GLU A 34 -32.62 -4.77 -7.81
CA GLU A 34 -31.98 -3.50 -8.21
C GLU A 34 -31.48 -2.69 -6.99
N ALA A 35 -31.97 -3.01 -5.78
CA ALA A 35 -31.56 -2.32 -4.54
C ALA A 35 -30.20 -2.79 -3.99
N MET A 36 -29.64 -3.91 -4.47
CA MET A 36 -28.34 -4.43 -3.98
C MET A 36 -27.13 -4.00 -4.83
N GLY A 37 -27.37 -3.34 -5.98
CA GLY A 37 -26.30 -2.85 -6.86
C GLY A 37 -25.66 -1.52 -6.44
N ASP A 38 -26.30 -0.75 -5.54
CA ASP A 38 -25.85 0.57 -5.11
C ASP A 38 -25.41 0.57 -3.63
N THR A 39 -24.55 -0.39 -3.27
CA THR A 39 -23.85 -0.46 -1.98
C THR A 39 -22.89 0.72 -1.71
N ARG A 40 -22.94 1.78 -2.54
CA ARG A 40 -22.24 3.06 -2.32
C ARG A 40 -22.84 3.90 -1.20
N ARG A 41 -23.82 3.40 -0.46
CA ARG A 41 -24.55 4.14 0.58
C ARG A 41 -24.28 3.58 1.98
N VAL A 42 -23.09 3.79 2.50
CA VAL A 42 -22.92 3.79 3.96
C VAL A 42 -23.18 5.23 4.40
N LEU A 43 -24.30 5.46 5.11
CA LEU A 43 -24.91 6.76 5.48
C LEU A 43 -25.75 7.48 4.40
N GLY A 44 -26.12 6.81 3.30
CA GLY A 44 -27.19 7.29 2.39
C GLY A 44 -26.82 8.40 1.39
N VAL A 45 -25.60 8.95 1.44
CA VAL A 45 -25.19 10.04 0.53
C VAL A 45 -24.02 9.59 -0.35
N ALA A 46 -24.30 9.30 -1.62
CA ALA A 46 -23.26 9.13 -2.62
C ALA A 46 -22.54 10.47 -2.84
N VAL A 47 -21.23 10.52 -2.58
CA VAL A 47 -20.42 11.71 -2.85
C VAL A 47 -20.17 11.76 -4.37
N PRO A 48 -20.56 12.84 -5.08
CA PRO A 48 -20.25 12.99 -6.50
C PRO A 48 -18.74 12.86 -6.75
N GLU A 49 -18.36 12.19 -7.84
CA GLU A 49 -16.95 11.91 -8.15
C GLU A 49 -16.07 13.16 -8.14
N ARG A 50 -16.57 14.27 -8.70
CA ARG A 50 -15.87 15.56 -8.68
C ARG A 50 -15.58 16.06 -7.25
N ARG A 51 -16.47 15.80 -6.28
CA ARG A 51 -16.24 16.19 -4.88
C ARG A 51 -15.15 15.34 -4.22
N VAL A 52 -15.02 14.06 -4.61
CA VAL A 52 -13.93 13.19 -4.12
C VAL A 52 -12.58 13.73 -4.58
N TRP A 53 -12.45 14.09 -5.86
CA TRP A 53 -11.21 14.68 -6.40
C TRP A 53 -10.83 15.99 -5.70
N TRP A 54 -11.78 16.90 -5.48
CA TRP A 54 -11.51 18.13 -4.73
C TRP A 54 -11.12 17.86 -3.28
N ALA A 55 -11.78 16.90 -2.62
CA ALA A 55 -11.41 16.50 -1.27
C ALA A 55 -10.01 15.89 -1.21
N MET A 56 -9.63 15.04 -2.18
CA MET A 56 -8.28 14.49 -2.29
C MET A 56 -7.24 15.58 -2.53
N ALA A 57 -7.52 16.55 -3.40
CA ALA A 57 -6.62 17.67 -3.67
C ALA A 57 -6.44 18.57 -2.44
N ALA A 58 -7.53 18.91 -1.75
CA ALA A 58 -7.48 19.67 -0.50
C ALA A 58 -6.72 18.91 0.59
N PHE A 59 -6.98 17.60 0.70
CA PHE A 59 -6.28 16.73 1.63
C PHE A 59 -4.77 16.69 1.35
N ALA A 60 -4.39 16.46 0.09
CA ALA A 60 -2.99 16.45 -0.32
C ALA A 60 -2.32 17.81 -0.06
N ALA A 61 -2.99 18.92 -0.34
CA ALA A 61 -2.47 20.27 -0.07
C ALA A 61 -2.21 20.49 1.42
N VAL A 62 -3.12 20.07 2.31
CA VAL A 62 -2.92 20.11 3.76
C VAL A 62 -1.70 19.29 4.16
N CYS A 63 -1.58 18.06 3.67
CA CYS A 63 -0.44 17.21 3.98
C CYS A 63 0.89 17.78 3.46
N ILE A 64 0.93 18.38 2.27
CA ILE A 64 2.12 19.07 1.74
C ILE A 64 2.55 20.19 2.68
N VAL A 65 1.60 20.99 3.16
CA VAL A 65 1.89 22.08 4.11
C VAL A 65 2.42 21.53 5.44
N LEU A 66 1.85 20.44 5.95
CA LEU A 66 2.31 19.80 7.19
C LEU A 66 3.71 19.19 7.04
N VAL A 67 3.96 18.45 5.96
CA VAL A 67 5.27 17.87 5.66
C VAL A 67 6.31 18.97 5.48
N GLY A 68 5.99 20.05 4.76
CA GLY A 68 6.90 21.17 4.53
C GLY A 68 7.26 21.96 5.79
N TRP A 69 6.44 21.89 6.84
CA TRP A 69 6.74 22.46 8.16
C TRP A 69 7.42 21.49 9.12
N SER A 70 7.41 20.19 8.82
CA SER A 70 8.02 19.21 9.69
C SER A 70 9.53 19.14 9.47
N PRO A 71 10.35 19.16 10.53
CA PRO A 71 11.77 18.85 10.38
C PRO A 71 11.90 17.42 9.88
N GLN A 72 12.66 17.22 8.81
CA GLN A 72 12.94 15.88 8.29
C GLN A 72 13.68 15.07 9.37
N GLN A 73 13.22 13.86 9.61
CA GLN A 73 13.70 13.01 10.70
C GLN A 73 13.94 11.59 10.21
N ARG A 74 15.08 11.05 10.61
CA ARG A 74 15.38 9.62 10.57
C ARG A 74 15.09 9.03 11.94
N VAL A 75 14.16 8.08 12.02
CA VAL A 75 13.82 7.38 13.27
C VAL A 75 13.84 5.88 13.03
N GLY A 76 14.26 5.11 14.03
CA GLY A 76 14.30 3.64 13.92
C GLY A 76 15.17 3.17 12.76
N ASP A 77 14.60 2.32 11.91
CA ASP A 77 15.20 1.69 10.73
C ASP A 77 15.17 2.56 9.45
N ALA A 78 14.66 3.80 9.56
CA ALA A 78 14.58 4.77 8.46
C ALA A 78 15.87 4.90 7.64
N GLY A 79 17.04 4.81 8.29
CA GLY A 79 18.33 4.86 7.60
C GLY A 79 18.54 3.72 6.62
N GLU A 80 18.10 2.50 6.96
CA GLU A 80 18.22 1.35 6.08
C GLU A 80 17.36 1.52 4.83
N TYR A 81 16.13 2.02 4.99
CA TYR A 81 15.25 2.27 3.85
C TYR A 81 15.81 3.35 2.91
N MET A 82 16.33 4.44 3.47
CA MET A 82 16.99 5.50 2.69
C MET A 82 18.16 4.92 1.91
N ALA A 83 19.06 4.19 2.57
CA ALA A 83 20.24 3.61 1.97
C ALA A 83 19.94 2.59 0.86
N MET A 84 18.93 1.72 1.04
CA MET A 84 18.46 0.83 -0.04
C MET A 84 17.93 1.64 -1.22
N SER A 85 17.09 2.64 -0.97
CA SER A 85 16.51 3.47 -2.05
C SER A 85 17.58 4.22 -2.83
N TRP A 86 18.60 4.73 -2.13
CA TRP A 86 19.75 5.41 -2.72
C TRP A 86 20.48 4.48 -3.69
N ASN A 87 20.82 3.25 -3.28
CA ASN A 87 21.44 2.29 -4.18
C ASN A 87 20.55 1.95 -5.37
N ILE A 88 19.25 1.75 -5.15
CA ILE A 88 18.28 1.43 -6.22
C ILE A 88 18.21 2.56 -7.25
N THR A 89 18.18 3.83 -6.82
CA THR A 89 18.18 4.99 -7.75
C THR A 89 19.46 5.10 -8.57
N HIS A 90 20.57 4.51 -8.10
CA HIS A 90 21.85 4.41 -8.79
C HIS A 90 22.02 3.09 -9.55
N PHE A 91 20.94 2.33 -9.74
CA PHE A 91 20.94 1.02 -10.41
C PHE A 91 21.89 0.01 -9.77
N ARG A 92 22.07 0.09 -8.45
CA ARG A 92 22.85 -0.87 -7.64
C ARG A 92 21.91 -1.77 -6.83
N PRO A 93 22.34 -2.99 -6.46
CA PRO A 93 21.61 -3.84 -5.54
C PRO A 93 21.34 -3.13 -4.19
N PRO A 94 20.24 -3.47 -3.48
CA PRO A 94 19.85 -2.82 -2.24
C PRO A 94 20.89 -3.00 -1.11
N ALA A 95 21.69 -4.07 -1.11
CA ALA A 95 22.81 -4.26 -0.20
C ALA A 95 23.97 -3.31 -0.51
N LEU A 96 24.68 -2.79 0.50
CA LEU A 96 25.69 -1.75 0.35
C LEU A 96 27.12 -2.29 0.49
N THR A 97 28.03 -1.87 -0.37
CA THR A 97 29.48 -2.01 -0.12
C THR A 97 29.98 -0.93 0.86
N GLU A 98 31.18 -1.08 1.42
CA GLU A 98 31.81 0.00 2.20
C GLU A 98 31.97 1.30 1.38
N GLU A 99 32.19 1.19 0.06
CA GLU A 99 32.25 2.35 -0.83
C GLU A 99 30.88 3.03 -0.96
N ASP A 100 29.80 2.25 -1.07
CA ASP A 100 28.43 2.79 -1.11
C ASP A 100 28.08 3.52 0.19
N ILE A 101 28.49 2.98 1.34
CA ILE A 101 28.29 3.61 2.66
C ILE A 101 28.99 4.97 2.71
N VAL A 102 30.25 5.05 2.27
CA VAL A 102 31.01 6.31 2.26
C VAL A 102 30.36 7.35 1.33
N ARG A 103 29.92 6.93 0.13
CA ARG A 103 29.23 7.81 -0.82
C ARG A 103 27.89 8.31 -0.26
N LEU A 104 27.14 7.43 0.40
CA LEU A 104 25.88 7.81 1.03
C LEU A 104 26.11 8.79 2.19
N ASP A 105 27.12 8.57 3.04
CA ASP A 105 27.45 9.51 4.12
C ASP A 105 27.82 10.90 3.58
N GLN A 106 28.58 10.95 2.47
CA GLN A 106 28.91 12.20 1.79
C GLN A 106 27.67 12.92 1.28
N HIS A 107 26.80 12.19 0.57
CA HIS A 107 25.52 12.70 0.07
C HIS A 107 24.63 13.26 1.20
N LEU A 108 24.44 12.49 2.27
CA LEU A 108 23.64 12.91 3.41
C LEU A 108 24.27 14.11 4.14
N ALA A 109 25.60 14.19 4.21
CA ALA A 109 26.26 15.35 4.81
C ALA A 109 26.02 16.65 4.02
N GLU A 110 25.86 16.55 2.69
CA GLU A 110 25.62 17.67 1.79
C GLU A 110 24.15 18.14 1.82
N LEU A 111 23.20 17.22 1.65
CA LEU A 111 21.77 17.58 1.52
C LEU A 111 20.98 17.50 2.83
N GLU A 112 21.38 16.63 3.76
CA GLU A 112 20.63 16.33 4.98
C GLU A 112 21.53 16.35 6.22
N PRO A 113 22.17 17.49 6.57
CA PRO A 113 23.19 17.53 7.61
C PRO A 113 22.69 17.12 9.00
N GLY A 114 21.38 17.17 9.25
CA GLY A 114 20.73 16.66 10.46
C GLY A 114 20.62 15.13 10.51
N LEU A 115 20.79 14.44 9.39
CA LEU A 115 20.70 12.99 9.21
C LEU A 115 22.05 12.33 8.89
N LYS A 116 23.15 13.08 9.06
CA LYS A 116 24.52 12.60 8.84
C LYS A 116 24.85 11.38 9.72
N ASP A 117 25.98 10.74 9.39
CA ASP A 117 26.48 9.55 10.08
C ASP A 117 25.52 8.36 9.94
N TYR A 118 25.26 7.96 8.70
CA TYR A 118 24.63 6.68 8.43
C TYR A 118 25.54 5.55 8.91
N ARG A 119 26.84 5.62 8.62
CA ARG A 119 27.83 4.62 9.05
C ARG A 119 27.84 4.31 10.54
N GLY A 120 27.70 5.31 11.41
CA GLY A 120 27.63 5.14 12.86
C GLY A 120 26.27 4.65 13.37
N SER A 121 25.21 4.83 12.58
CA SER A 121 23.84 4.46 12.97
C SER A 121 23.45 3.02 12.63
N VAL A 122 24.20 2.35 11.76
CA VAL A 122 23.85 1.03 11.23
C VAL A 122 24.43 -0.09 12.09
N PRO A 123 23.62 -1.04 12.57
CA PRO A 123 24.11 -2.20 13.30
C PRO A 123 25.04 -3.07 12.43
N ARG A 124 26.35 -3.07 12.71
CA ARG A 124 27.33 -3.90 11.98
C ARG A 124 27.29 -5.36 12.46
N LEU A 125 26.21 -6.06 12.15
CA LEU A 125 26.08 -7.48 12.43
C LEU A 125 26.90 -8.30 11.43
N PRO A 126 27.91 -9.10 11.86
CA PRO A 126 28.76 -9.85 10.94
C PRO A 126 27.98 -10.84 10.06
N SER A 127 26.84 -11.34 10.53
CA SER A 127 25.98 -12.27 9.78
C SER A 127 25.30 -11.63 8.56
N LEU A 128 25.25 -10.30 8.49
CA LEU A 128 24.68 -9.56 7.36
C LEU A 128 25.74 -9.15 6.33
N TRP A 129 27.01 -9.44 6.61
CA TRP A 129 28.09 -9.22 5.65
C TRP A 129 28.28 -10.47 4.80
N ALA A 130 27.99 -10.35 3.52
CA ALA A 130 28.19 -11.41 2.53
C ALA A 130 28.82 -10.81 1.27
N ASP A 131 29.84 -11.47 0.73
CA ASP A 131 30.50 -11.09 -0.53
C ASP A 131 30.95 -9.60 -0.61
N GLY A 132 31.40 -9.05 0.53
CA GLY A 132 31.86 -7.66 0.62
C GLY A 132 30.74 -6.62 0.64
N ARG A 133 29.48 -7.05 0.79
CA ARG A 133 28.30 -6.20 0.93
C ARG A 133 27.66 -6.41 2.29
N TYR A 134 27.10 -5.35 2.83
CA TYR A 134 26.24 -5.34 3.98
C TYR A 134 24.80 -5.38 3.54
N ASP A 135 24.11 -6.47 3.86
CA ASP A 135 22.67 -6.56 3.73
C ASP A 135 21.98 -5.92 4.93
N MET A 136 20.79 -5.41 4.72
CA MET A 136 20.01 -4.72 5.75
C MET A 136 19.01 -5.67 6.37
N LEU A 137 18.67 -5.45 7.65
CA LEU A 137 17.67 -6.26 8.33
C LEU A 137 16.26 -6.00 7.79
N HIS A 138 16.03 -4.80 7.25
CA HIS A 138 14.71 -4.34 6.88
C HIS A 138 14.39 -4.50 5.40
N PHE A 139 13.09 -4.40 5.09
CA PHE A 139 12.48 -4.89 3.87
C PHE A 139 12.75 -3.99 2.64
N TRP A 140 13.19 -4.57 1.52
CA TRP A 140 13.54 -3.83 0.30
C TRP A 140 12.35 -3.30 -0.53
N MET A 141 11.14 -3.83 -0.34
CA MET A 141 10.01 -3.48 -1.22
C MET A 141 9.55 -2.02 -1.01
N TYR A 142 9.48 -1.50 0.22
CA TYR A 142 9.16 -0.09 0.43
C TYR A 142 10.20 0.85 -0.19
N PRO A 143 11.52 0.68 0.05
CA PRO A 143 12.55 1.42 -0.68
C PRO A 143 12.44 1.32 -2.20
N LEU A 144 12.13 0.13 -2.73
CA LEU A 144 11.93 -0.03 -4.17
C LEU A 144 10.75 0.80 -4.67
N LEU A 145 9.61 0.75 -3.98
CA LEU A 145 8.41 1.51 -4.36
C LEU A 145 8.61 3.03 -4.20
N ALA A 146 9.38 3.46 -3.21
CA ALA A 146 9.71 4.86 -2.98
C ALA A 146 10.82 5.38 -3.93
N SER A 147 11.68 4.50 -4.45
CA SER A 147 12.85 4.88 -5.25
C SER A 147 12.57 5.76 -6.47
N PRO A 148 11.44 5.65 -7.20
CA PRO A 148 11.16 6.59 -8.29
C PRO A 148 10.99 8.04 -7.80
N PHE A 149 10.45 8.23 -6.60
CA PHE A 149 10.26 9.55 -5.98
C PHE A 149 11.57 10.08 -5.40
N VAL A 150 12.38 9.22 -4.79
CA VAL A 150 13.75 9.55 -4.35
C VAL A 150 14.61 9.93 -5.56
N GLY A 151 14.52 9.22 -6.68
CA GLY A 151 15.23 9.56 -7.90
C GLY A 151 14.88 10.96 -8.43
N VAL A 152 13.61 11.40 -8.28
CA VAL A 152 13.21 12.77 -8.60
C VAL A 152 13.84 13.77 -7.63
N ALA A 153 13.88 13.47 -6.33
CA ALA A 153 14.55 14.31 -5.33
C ALA A 153 16.05 14.47 -5.67
N ASN A 154 16.73 13.38 -6.01
CA ASN A 154 18.15 13.38 -6.40
C ASN A 154 18.39 14.26 -7.63
N VAL A 155 17.53 14.19 -8.65
CA VAL A 155 17.63 15.02 -9.87
C VAL A 155 17.43 16.50 -9.56
N LEU A 156 16.61 16.82 -8.56
CA LEU A 156 16.31 18.19 -8.13
C LEU A 156 17.30 18.73 -7.08
N ASP A 157 18.28 17.92 -6.66
CA ASP A 157 19.26 18.26 -5.62
C ASP A 157 18.59 18.69 -4.30
N VAL A 158 17.54 17.96 -3.91
CA VAL A 158 16.81 18.15 -2.65
C VAL A 158 16.92 16.90 -1.78
N PRO A 159 16.75 17.02 -0.44
CA PRO A 159 16.77 15.89 0.48
C PRO A 159 15.97 14.66 0.04
N ASP A 160 16.57 13.47 0.16
CA ASP A 160 15.97 12.18 -0.22
C ASP A 160 14.67 11.91 0.54
N THR A 161 14.60 12.37 1.79
CA THR A 161 13.40 12.29 2.64
C THR A 161 12.16 12.91 2.00
N TYR A 162 12.30 13.93 1.15
CA TYR A 162 11.18 14.48 0.39
C TYR A 162 10.64 13.50 -0.67
N GLY A 163 11.50 12.66 -1.24
CA GLY A 163 11.08 11.57 -2.13
C GLY A 163 10.19 10.56 -1.41
N PHE A 164 10.59 10.14 -0.21
CA PHE A 164 9.77 9.27 0.64
C PHE A 164 8.47 9.93 1.08
N ALA A 165 8.53 11.20 1.49
CA ALA A 165 7.34 11.95 1.87
C ALA A 165 6.35 12.09 0.69
N ALA A 166 6.84 12.29 -0.53
CA ALA A 166 6.01 12.32 -1.74
C ALA A 166 5.34 10.97 -2.01
N PHE A 167 6.07 9.85 -1.87
CA PHE A 167 5.50 8.52 -1.98
C PHE A 167 4.42 8.26 -0.92
N ASN A 168 4.72 8.57 0.35
CA ASN A 168 3.79 8.44 1.46
C ASN A 168 2.53 9.29 1.22
N LEU A 169 2.70 10.54 0.77
CA LEU A 169 1.61 11.46 0.45
C LEU A 169 0.68 10.89 -0.63
N LEU A 170 1.26 10.37 -1.72
CA LEU A 170 0.49 9.73 -2.79
C LEU A 170 -0.33 8.58 -2.22
N LEU A 171 0.30 7.72 -1.42
CA LEU A 171 -0.35 6.55 -0.85
C LEU A 171 -1.52 6.92 0.06
N VAL A 172 -1.31 7.82 1.03
CA VAL A 172 -2.37 8.24 1.96
C VAL A 172 -3.51 8.96 1.24
N THR A 173 -3.19 9.75 0.20
CA THR A 173 -4.19 10.46 -0.61
C THR A 173 -5.07 9.47 -1.39
N LEU A 174 -4.47 8.44 -1.98
CA LEU A 174 -5.20 7.37 -2.66
C LEU A 174 -6.11 6.61 -1.68
N VAL A 175 -5.59 6.23 -0.51
CA VAL A 175 -6.39 5.54 0.52
C VAL A 175 -7.52 6.43 1.01
N PHE A 176 -7.27 7.70 1.28
CA PHE A 176 -8.30 8.68 1.66
C PHE A 176 -9.41 8.75 0.62
N GLY A 177 -9.09 8.90 -0.66
CA GLY A 177 -10.08 8.94 -1.74
C GLY A 177 -10.90 7.66 -1.83
N ILE A 178 -10.27 6.50 -1.67
CA ILE A 178 -10.95 5.19 -1.69
C ILE A 178 -11.88 5.05 -0.47
N VAL A 179 -11.43 5.40 0.73
CA VAL A 179 -12.24 5.38 1.97
C VAL A 179 -13.41 6.34 1.86
N LEU A 180 -13.16 7.59 1.45
CA LEU A 180 -14.18 8.62 1.26
C LEU A 180 -15.28 8.13 0.32
N ARG A 181 -14.90 7.53 -0.80
CA ARG A 181 -15.86 7.00 -1.79
C ARG A 181 -16.64 5.79 -1.28
N ARG A 182 -16.05 4.94 -0.44
CA ARG A 182 -16.63 3.63 -0.06
C ARG A 182 -17.30 3.61 1.31
N ARG A 183 -16.87 4.46 2.23
CA ARG A 183 -17.29 4.50 3.64
C ARG A 183 -17.75 5.89 4.09
N GLY A 184 -17.62 6.90 3.24
CA GLY A 184 -18.07 8.27 3.52
C GLY A 184 -17.03 9.14 4.23
N ALA A 185 -17.36 10.41 4.39
CA ALA A 185 -16.44 11.44 4.89
C ALA A 185 -16.01 11.21 6.34
N LEU A 186 -16.92 10.78 7.22
CA LEU A 186 -16.59 10.54 8.63
C LEU A 186 -15.50 9.47 8.79
N ALA A 187 -15.64 8.33 8.09
CA ALA A 187 -14.63 7.27 8.14
C ALA A 187 -13.29 7.75 7.56
N ALA A 188 -13.32 8.54 6.48
CA ALA A 188 -12.12 9.10 5.87
C ALA A 188 -11.40 10.07 6.82
N VAL A 189 -12.14 10.95 7.50
CA VAL A 189 -11.62 11.90 8.49
C VAL A 189 -11.09 11.18 9.73
N VAL A 190 -11.83 10.21 10.29
CA VAL A 190 -11.37 9.46 11.48
C VAL A 190 -10.09 8.69 11.18
N LEU A 191 -10.01 8.03 10.02
CA LEU A 191 -8.79 7.35 9.61
C LEU A 191 -7.64 8.35 9.48
N CYS A 192 -7.89 9.48 8.82
CA CYS A 192 -6.92 10.55 8.64
C CYS A 192 -6.44 11.15 9.97
N CYS A 193 -7.32 11.48 10.89
CA CYS A 193 -6.94 12.04 12.20
C CYS A 193 -6.34 11.01 13.17
N SER A 194 -6.01 9.79 12.72
CA SER A 194 -5.43 8.76 13.58
C SER A 194 -3.89 8.89 13.71
N PRO A 195 -3.25 8.23 14.69
CA PRO A 195 -1.83 8.44 14.99
C PRO A 195 -0.83 8.08 13.89
N TRP A 196 -1.24 7.26 12.91
CA TRP A 196 -0.37 6.85 11.80
C TRP A 196 0.14 8.03 10.94
N TRP A 197 -0.50 9.20 11.01
CA TRP A 197 -0.03 10.41 10.33
C TRP A 197 1.34 10.91 10.79
N TRP A 198 1.79 10.51 11.99
CA TRP A 198 3.14 10.79 12.46
C TRP A 198 4.21 10.36 11.43
N TRP A 199 3.93 9.33 10.64
CA TRP A 199 4.89 8.70 9.73
C TRP A 199 4.94 9.34 8.34
N ILE A 200 4.14 10.38 8.04
CA ILE A 200 4.01 10.92 6.69
C ILE A 200 5.30 11.50 6.11
N ASP A 201 6.10 12.11 6.97
CA ASP A 201 7.37 12.78 6.68
C ASP A 201 8.59 11.89 7.02
N LYS A 202 8.38 10.59 7.24
CA LYS A 202 9.44 9.66 7.63
C LYS A 202 9.60 8.57 6.58
N PRO A 203 10.84 8.18 6.24
CA PRO A 203 11.08 7.08 5.31
C PRO A 203 10.91 5.76 6.08
N HIS A 204 9.66 5.36 6.35
CA HIS A 204 9.32 4.19 7.16
C HIS A 204 8.09 3.46 6.61
N THR A 205 8.01 2.15 6.84
CA THR A 205 7.04 1.24 6.19
C THR A 205 5.62 1.29 6.75
N GLU A 206 5.36 1.89 7.92
CA GLU A 206 4.07 1.79 8.64
C GLU A 206 2.93 2.36 7.81
N LEU A 207 3.14 3.47 7.10
CA LEU A 207 2.10 4.03 6.24
C LEU A 207 1.75 3.08 5.10
N LEU A 208 2.73 2.38 4.54
CA LEU A 208 2.50 1.35 3.55
C LEU A 208 1.70 0.19 4.14
N ILE A 209 2.15 -0.35 5.27
CA ILE A 209 1.50 -1.46 5.97
C ILE A 209 0.04 -1.13 6.30
N VAL A 210 -0.22 -0.01 6.98
CA VAL A 210 -1.57 0.38 7.40
C VAL A 210 -2.45 0.67 6.20
N SER A 211 -1.92 1.37 5.18
CA SER A 211 -2.64 1.63 3.93
C SER A 211 -3.08 0.35 3.25
N MET A 212 -2.18 -0.64 3.16
CA MET A 212 -2.49 -1.95 2.58
C MET A 212 -3.50 -2.74 3.40
N ILE A 213 -3.43 -2.71 4.73
CA ILE A 213 -4.44 -3.33 5.60
C ILE A 213 -5.82 -2.67 5.40
N VAL A 214 -5.89 -1.34 5.36
CA VAL A 214 -7.14 -0.61 5.11
C VAL A 214 -7.73 -1.01 3.75
N LEU A 215 -6.92 -1.04 2.69
CA LEU A 215 -7.35 -1.48 1.36
C LEU A 215 -7.81 -2.94 1.37
N ALA A 216 -7.11 -3.83 2.08
CA ALA A 216 -7.51 -5.22 2.24
C ALA A 216 -8.90 -5.35 2.87
N LEU A 217 -9.16 -4.62 3.95
CA LEU A 217 -10.46 -4.62 4.62
C LEU A 217 -11.56 -4.00 3.74
N LEU A 218 -11.25 -2.96 2.98
CA LEU A 218 -12.20 -2.31 2.08
C LEU A 218 -12.61 -3.18 0.88
N TRP A 219 -11.68 -3.99 0.39
CA TRP A 219 -11.86 -4.85 -0.79
C TRP A 219 -12.25 -6.28 -0.47
N ARG A 220 -12.36 -6.65 0.81
CA ARG A 220 -12.65 -8.02 1.25
C ARG A 220 -13.83 -8.66 0.49
N HIS A 221 -14.94 -7.95 0.37
CA HIS A 221 -16.20 -8.53 -0.14
C HIS A 221 -16.37 -8.42 -1.66
N ASP A 222 -15.95 -7.32 -2.26
CA ASP A 222 -16.18 -7.03 -3.69
C ASP A 222 -14.95 -7.29 -4.55
N ARG A 223 -13.75 -7.22 -3.98
CA ARG A 223 -12.48 -7.45 -4.66
C ARG A 223 -11.53 -8.31 -3.83
N PRO A 224 -11.98 -9.51 -3.36
CA PRO A 224 -11.25 -10.31 -2.37
C PRO A 224 -9.79 -10.58 -2.74
N ARG A 225 -9.50 -10.79 -4.03
CA ARG A 225 -8.14 -11.05 -4.51
C ARG A 225 -7.20 -9.87 -4.37
N TRP A 226 -7.70 -8.66 -4.67
CA TRP A 226 -6.94 -7.44 -4.46
C TRP A 226 -6.76 -7.17 -2.98
N GLY A 227 -7.75 -7.54 -2.16
CA GLY A 227 -7.61 -7.46 -0.71
C GLY A 227 -6.54 -8.42 -0.16
N MET A 228 -6.51 -9.67 -0.66
CA MET A 228 -5.44 -10.63 -0.33
C MET A 228 -4.05 -10.13 -0.78
N ALA A 229 -3.95 -9.55 -1.98
CA ALA A 229 -2.71 -8.98 -2.48
C ALA A 229 -2.23 -7.81 -1.61
N ALA A 230 -3.12 -6.89 -1.23
CA ALA A 230 -2.77 -5.81 -0.31
C ALA A 230 -2.29 -6.36 1.04
N MET A 231 -2.99 -7.33 1.62
CA MET A 231 -2.57 -7.95 2.88
C MET A 231 -1.22 -8.69 2.76
N ALA A 232 -0.93 -9.30 1.60
CA ALA A 232 0.38 -9.89 1.32
C ALA A 232 1.49 -8.83 1.25
N VAL A 233 1.23 -7.68 0.62
CA VAL A 233 2.16 -6.54 0.62
C VAL A 233 2.41 -6.08 2.06
N ALA A 234 1.39 -5.92 2.89
CA ALA A 234 1.56 -5.56 4.30
C ALA A 234 2.42 -6.59 5.06
N MET A 235 2.11 -7.89 4.93
CA MET A 235 2.89 -8.97 5.55
C MET A 235 4.35 -8.98 5.09
N SER A 236 4.58 -8.76 3.80
CA SER A 236 5.94 -8.73 3.24
C SER A 236 6.77 -7.53 3.71
N GLN A 237 6.19 -6.58 4.45
CA GLN A 237 6.88 -5.47 5.11
C GLN A 237 6.97 -5.65 6.62
N ASN A 238 6.28 -6.63 7.19
CA ASN A 238 6.39 -6.97 8.60
C ASN A 238 5.88 -8.39 8.82
N ILE A 239 6.81 -9.33 9.00
CA ILE A 239 6.49 -10.76 9.14
C ILE A 239 5.57 -11.06 10.34
N SER A 240 5.54 -10.20 11.36
CA SER A 240 4.62 -10.35 12.50
C SER A 240 3.14 -10.23 12.11
N ILE A 241 2.84 -9.70 10.92
CA ILE A 241 1.49 -9.65 10.33
C ILE A 241 1.07 -11.01 9.75
N GLY A 242 1.99 -11.98 9.62
CA GLY A 242 1.75 -13.31 9.06
C GLY A 242 0.50 -14.03 9.60
N PRO A 243 0.29 -14.12 10.93
CA PRO A 243 -0.93 -14.70 11.49
C PRO A 243 -2.22 -13.98 11.04
N ALA A 244 -2.21 -12.64 11.02
CA ALA A 244 -3.36 -11.86 10.55
C ALA A 244 -3.62 -12.06 9.06
N PHE A 245 -2.57 -12.15 8.24
CA PHE A 245 -2.67 -12.51 6.82
C PHE A 245 -3.29 -13.90 6.63
N GLY A 246 -2.85 -14.90 7.38
CA GLY A 246 -3.42 -16.26 7.33
C GLY A 246 -4.91 -16.29 7.66
N ILE A 247 -5.31 -15.61 8.74
CA ILE A 247 -6.72 -15.49 9.14
C ILE A 247 -7.54 -14.76 8.07
N TYR A 248 -7.01 -13.66 7.52
CA TYR A 248 -7.67 -12.91 6.46
C TYR A 248 -7.89 -13.78 5.20
N CYS A 249 -6.86 -14.49 4.75
CA CYS A 249 -6.93 -15.39 3.61
C CYS A 249 -7.93 -16.53 3.84
N LEU A 250 -7.96 -17.12 5.04
CA LEU A 250 -8.94 -18.16 5.39
C LEU A 250 -10.37 -17.60 5.36
N ALA A 251 -10.60 -16.43 5.95
CA ALA A 251 -11.90 -15.79 5.95
C ALA A 251 -12.40 -15.50 4.52
N VAL A 252 -11.53 -14.93 3.67
CA VAL A 252 -11.83 -14.69 2.25
C VAL A 252 -12.07 -16.00 1.49
N ALA A 253 -11.31 -17.06 1.79
CA ALA A 253 -11.48 -18.36 1.14
C ALA A 253 -12.80 -19.03 1.49
N VAL A 254 -13.23 -18.97 2.75
CA VAL A 254 -14.53 -19.50 3.20
C VAL A 254 -15.68 -18.73 2.55
N GLU A 255 -15.60 -17.39 2.57
CA GLU A 255 -16.66 -16.51 2.07
C GLU A 255 -16.79 -16.53 0.54
N HIS A 256 -15.67 -16.62 -0.18
CA HIS A 256 -15.61 -16.46 -1.63
C HIS A 256 -15.09 -17.70 -2.37
N ARG A 257 -15.19 -18.91 -1.78
CA ARG A 257 -14.61 -20.16 -2.31
C ARG A 257 -14.79 -20.37 -3.81
N ARG A 258 -16.03 -20.20 -4.31
CA ARG A 258 -16.37 -20.42 -5.72
C ARG A 258 -15.73 -19.37 -6.62
N ALA A 259 -15.74 -18.10 -6.19
CA ALA A 259 -15.16 -17.00 -6.95
C ALA A 259 -13.62 -17.12 -7.04
N LEU A 260 -12.97 -17.70 -6.04
CA LEU A 260 -11.51 -17.88 -6.05
C LEU A 260 -11.05 -19.02 -6.97
N VAL A 261 -11.81 -20.10 -7.12
CA VAL A 261 -11.36 -21.28 -7.91
C VAL A 261 -11.98 -21.39 -9.30
N ALA A 262 -12.90 -20.48 -9.67
CA ALA A 262 -13.68 -20.63 -10.90
C ALA A 262 -12.89 -20.59 -12.22
N THR A 263 -11.69 -19.98 -12.26
CA THR A 263 -10.93 -19.85 -13.52
C THR A 263 -9.42 -20.01 -13.30
N ALA A 264 -8.71 -20.47 -14.34
CA ALA A 264 -7.25 -20.57 -14.36
C ALA A 264 -6.55 -19.23 -14.03
N ARG A 265 -7.14 -18.11 -14.46
CA ARG A 265 -6.63 -16.76 -14.15
C ARG A 265 -6.56 -16.49 -12.65
N HIS A 266 -7.46 -17.08 -11.86
CA HIS A 266 -7.47 -16.86 -10.42
C HIS A 266 -6.29 -17.54 -9.73
N TRP A 267 -5.85 -18.69 -10.24
CA TRP A 267 -4.66 -19.38 -9.75
C TRP A 267 -3.39 -18.55 -9.93
N TRP A 268 -3.25 -17.83 -11.06
CA TRP A 268 -2.15 -16.88 -11.24
C TRP A 268 -2.15 -15.74 -10.23
N VAL A 269 -3.34 -15.22 -9.89
CA VAL A 269 -3.43 -14.17 -8.86
C VAL A 269 -3.07 -14.73 -7.50
N LEU A 270 -3.54 -15.92 -7.13
CA LEU A 270 -3.19 -16.56 -5.87
C LEU A 270 -1.70 -16.90 -5.79
N ALA A 271 -1.10 -17.36 -6.89
CA ALA A 271 0.34 -17.57 -6.99
C ALA A 271 1.12 -16.26 -6.81
N GLY A 272 0.64 -15.15 -7.40
CA GLY A 272 1.22 -13.82 -7.18
C GLY A 272 1.12 -13.36 -5.72
N VAL A 273 -0.04 -13.57 -5.08
CA VAL A 273 -0.22 -13.28 -3.64
C VAL A 273 0.76 -14.09 -2.79
N ALA A 274 0.90 -15.38 -3.08
CA ALA A 274 1.86 -16.25 -2.38
C ALA A 274 3.30 -15.79 -2.62
N ALA A 275 3.66 -15.46 -3.87
CA ALA A 275 4.98 -14.96 -4.21
C ALA A 275 5.31 -13.67 -3.44
N ILE A 276 4.40 -12.70 -3.40
CA ILE A 276 4.59 -11.45 -2.63
C ILE A 276 4.74 -11.75 -1.13
N ALA A 277 3.89 -12.60 -0.57
CA ALA A 277 3.95 -12.93 0.86
C ALA A 277 5.24 -13.68 1.25
N LEU A 278 5.77 -14.50 0.34
CA LEU A 278 6.95 -15.33 0.58
C LEU A 278 8.26 -14.69 0.15
N VAL A 279 8.24 -13.65 -0.70
CA VAL A 279 9.48 -13.07 -1.24
C VAL A 279 10.44 -12.61 -0.16
N HIS A 280 9.91 -12.07 0.94
CA HIS A 280 10.73 -11.60 2.04
C HIS A 280 11.25 -12.74 2.92
N PRO A 281 10.42 -13.66 3.46
CA PRO A 281 10.94 -14.82 4.18
C PRO A 281 11.99 -15.60 3.38
N LEU A 282 11.76 -15.83 2.09
CA LEU A 282 12.69 -16.56 1.24
C LEU A 282 13.99 -15.81 0.92
N TYR A 283 14.05 -14.49 1.14
CA TYR A 283 15.27 -13.71 0.96
C TYR A 283 16.21 -13.85 2.16
N TYR A 284 15.68 -14.07 3.37
CA TYR A 284 16.46 -14.12 4.62
C TYR A 284 16.66 -15.54 5.21
N PHE A 285 16.00 -16.58 4.65
CA PHE A 285 16.12 -17.98 5.07
C PHE A 285 16.58 -18.87 3.93
#